data_AF-X1R2W1-F1
#
_entry.id   AF-X1R2W1-F1
#
_cell.length_a   1.000
_cell.length_b   1.000
_cell.length_c   1.000
_cell.angle_alpha   90.00
_cell.angle_beta   90.00
_cell.angle_gamma   90.00
#
_symmetry.space_group_name_H-M   'P 1'
#
loop_
_entity.id
_entity.type
_entity.pdbx_description
1 polymer ?
#
loop_
_entity_poly.entity_id
_entity_poly.type
_entity_poly.pdbx_seq_one_letter_code
_entity_poly.pdbx_strand_id
1 'polypeptide(L)'
;MDFPFIGGRIKTDLLTQNITRHLNLKLNVRETSSTKKAWENVKENIDSGIPVGIKLDCYHLDYFTNKFHFAGHYAAMYGYDENNVYLADTIQQGGLVKASLKNFELARNEKGPMSSKNLSYTIKASNKKYDLKKEIMQAIGNNANNYLNPPIQNISYKGILKTSKEIIKWFKRSKDVERDFKTTAMLMEKAGTGGALFRNLYRDFLKESYQKTKVEEIKESYEMFV
;
A
#
# COMPACT_ATOMS: atom_id res chain seq x y z
N MET A 1 -16.59 1.40 -9.25
CA MET A 1 -16.83 2.55 -8.36
C MET A 1 -17.44 3.64 -9.21
N ASP A 2 -18.57 4.20 -8.77
CA ASP A 2 -19.30 5.24 -9.50
C ASP A 2 -18.76 6.66 -9.20
N PHE A 3 -17.79 6.76 -8.29
CA PHE A 3 -17.11 7.98 -7.85
C PHE A 3 -15.59 7.89 -8.10
N PRO A 4 -14.87 9.04 -8.17
CA PRO A 4 -13.44 9.06 -8.46
C PRO A 4 -12.61 8.47 -7.32
N PHE A 5 -11.68 7.59 -7.65
CA PHE A 5 -10.66 7.14 -6.71
C PHE A 5 -9.42 8.04 -6.82
N ILE A 6 -9.04 8.68 -5.70
CA ILE A 6 -7.86 9.54 -5.60
C ILE A 6 -6.83 8.84 -4.71
N GLY A 7 -5.76 8.34 -5.33
CA GLY A 7 -4.63 7.73 -4.63
C GLY A 7 -3.53 8.74 -4.32
N GLY A 8 -2.78 8.50 -3.25
CA GLY A 8 -1.66 9.35 -2.81
C GLY A 8 -0.27 8.71 -2.89
N ARG A 9 -0.18 7.46 -3.34
CA ARG A 9 1.07 6.68 -3.30
C ARG A 9 1.44 6.11 -4.66
N ILE A 10 2.67 5.60 -4.73
CA ILE A 10 3.21 4.86 -5.87
C ILE A 10 2.35 3.62 -6.21
N LYS A 11 2.57 3.03 -7.40
CA LYS A 11 1.88 1.79 -7.83
C LYS A 11 1.99 0.68 -6.77
N THR A 12 1.01 -0.23 -6.78
CA THR A 12 1.00 -1.40 -5.89
C THR A 12 2.32 -2.15 -5.97
N ASP A 13 2.69 -2.83 -4.88
CA ASP A 13 3.88 -3.67 -4.78
C ASP A 13 5.23 -2.91 -4.80
N LEU A 14 5.30 -1.73 -5.43
CA LEU A 14 6.54 -0.97 -5.59
C LEU A 14 7.10 -0.44 -4.26
N LEU A 15 6.27 -0.19 -3.25
CA LEU A 15 6.78 0.21 -1.93
C LEU A 15 7.66 -0.89 -1.33
N THR A 16 7.16 -2.14 -1.33
CA THR A 16 7.90 -3.32 -0.86
C THR A 16 9.14 -3.60 -1.70
N GLN A 17 9.04 -3.47 -3.03
CA GLN A 17 10.19 -3.64 -3.92
C GLN A 17 11.27 -2.56 -3.69
N ASN A 18 10.86 -1.31 -3.48
CA ASN A 18 11.78 -0.22 -3.25
C ASN A 18 12.50 -0.34 -1.92
N ILE A 19 11.78 -0.61 -0.81
CA ILE A 19 12.44 -0.75 0.49
C ILE A 19 13.41 -1.94 0.50
N THR A 20 13.04 -3.06 -0.13
CA THR A 20 13.94 -4.23 -0.20
C THR A 20 15.15 -3.97 -1.09
N ARG A 21 14.99 -3.27 -2.22
CA ARG A 21 16.11 -2.86 -3.07
C ARG A 21 17.06 -1.89 -2.35
N HIS A 22 16.53 -0.85 -1.73
CA HIS A 22 17.33 0.17 -1.05
C HIS A 22 18.05 -0.38 0.19
N LEU A 23 17.44 -1.30 0.94
CA LEU A 23 18.04 -1.87 2.14
C LEU A 23 18.79 -3.18 1.88
N ASN A 24 19.05 -3.51 0.61
CA ASN A 24 19.69 -4.77 0.20
C ASN A 24 19.04 -6.02 0.84
N LEU A 25 17.71 -6.06 0.93
CA LEU A 25 16.96 -7.22 1.42
C LEU A 25 16.59 -8.14 0.27
N LYS A 26 16.52 -9.45 0.54
CA LYS A 26 16.04 -10.43 -0.43
C LYS A 26 14.52 -10.50 -0.38
N LEU A 27 13.87 -10.02 -1.44
CA LEU A 27 12.43 -10.16 -1.66
C LEU A 27 12.16 -11.42 -2.47
N ASN A 28 11.34 -12.34 -1.94
CA ASN A 28 10.85 -13.50 -2.67
C ASN A 28 9.34 -13.35 -2.89
N VAL A 29 8.93 -13.06 -4.12
CA VAL A 29 7.52 -12.88 -4.50
C VAL A 29 7.02 -14.13 -5.22
N ARG A 30 5.83 -14.60 -4.85
CA ARG A 30 5.13 -15.69 -5.53
C ARG A 30 3.71 -15.27 -5.88
N GLU A 31 3.33 -15.58 -7.12
CA GLU A 31 1.98 -15.41 -7.65
C GLU A 31 1.51 -16.67 -8.35
N THR A 32 0.22 -16.97 -8.24
CA THR A 32 -0.43 -18.08 -8.93
C THR A 32 -1.94 -17.87 -8.98
N SER A 33 -2.59 -18.32 -10.06
CA SER A 33 -4.06 -18.34 -10.14
C SER A 33 -4.71 -19.52 -9.43
N SER A 34 -3.93 -20.54 -9.02
CA SER A 34 -4.44 -21.70 -8.29
C SER A 34 -4.53 -21.38 -6.80
N THR A 35 -5.73 -21.45 -6.24
CA THR A 35 -5.96 -21.22 -4.80
C THR A 35 -5.23 -22.27 -3.94
N LYS A 36 -5.26 -23.54 -4.35
CA LYS A 36 -4.50 -24.62 -3.71
C LYS A 36 -3.00 -24.31 -3.64
N LYS A 37 -2.37 -23.96 -4.77
CA LYS A 37 -0.94 -23.61 -4.80
C LYS A 37 -0.66 -22.33 -4.02
N ALA A 38 -1.58 -21.37 -4.04
CA ALA A 38 -1.47 -20.14 -3.27
C ALA A 38 -1.48 -20.38 -1.76
N TRP A 39 -2.27 -21.36 -1.29
CA TRP A 39 -2.25 -21.83 0.09
C TRP A 39 -0.91 -22.49 0.43
N GLU A 40 -0.47 -23.45 -0.38
CA GLU A 40 0.82 -24.14 -0.20
C GLU A 40 2.00 -23.17 -0.07
N ASN A 41 2.07 -22.15 -0.95
CA ASN A 41 3.10 -21.11 -0.93
C ASN A 41 3.20 -20.35 0.40
N VAL A 42 2.07 -20.16 1.09
CA VAL A 42 2.04 -19.44 2.37
C VAL A 42 2.28 -20.41 3.51
N LYS A 43 1.61 -21.57 3.49
CA LYS A 43 1.74 -22.62 4.49
C LYS A 43 3.19 -23.05 4.68
N GLU A 44 3.95 -23.29 3.61
CA GLU A 44 5.37 -23.71 3.71
C GLU A 44 6.24 -22.72 4.50
N ASN A 45 5.96 -21.41 4.37
CA ASN A 45 6.75 -20.36 5.01
C ASN A 45 6.34 -20.22 6.47
N ILE A 46 5.03 -20.27 6.75
CA ILE A 46 4.50 -20.20 8.11
C ILE A 46 4.92 -21.44 8.93
N ASP A 47 4.86 -22.63 8.35
CA ASP A 47 5.35 -23.87 9.00
C ASP A 47 6.86 -23.79 9.30
N SER A 48 7.61 -22.99 8.53
CA SER A 48 9.03 -22.72 8.75
C SER A 48 9.28 -21.53 9.69
N GLY A 49 8.26 -20.99 10.35
CA GLY A 49 8.35 -19.85 11.26
C GLY A 49 8.60 -18.50 10.58
N ILE A 50 8.31 -18.38 9.28
CA ILE A 50 8.55 -17.16 8.49
C ILE A 50 7.20 -16.47 8.19
N PRO A 51 6.94 -15.27 8.74
CA PRO A 51 5.77 -14.49 8.39
C PRO A 51 5.72 -14.14 6.90
N VAL A 52 4.50 -14.08 6.35
CA VAL A 52 4.28 -13.88 4.91
C VAL A 52 3.48 -12.62 4.65
N GLY A 53 4.06 -11.69 3.88
CA GLY A 53 3.33 -10.56 3.35
C GLY A 53 2.36 -11.02 2.27
N ILE A 54 1.12 -10.54 2.34
CA ILE A 54 0.02 -10.97 1.47
C ILE A 54 -0.73 -9.77 0.93
N LYS A 55 -1.28 -9.92 -0.27
CA LYS A 55 -2.18 -8.95 -0.88
C LYS A 55 -3.60 -9.50 -0.90
N LEU A 56 -4.55 -8.66 -0.52
CA LEU A 56 -5.93 -9.05 -0.19
C LEU A 56 -6.92 -8.04 -0.77
N ASP A 57 -8.15 -8.50 -1.04
CA ASP A 57 -9.33 -7.64 -1.05
C ASP A 57 -9.95 -7.62 0.35
N CYS A 58 -10.03 -6.41 0.94
CA CYS A 58 -10.57 -6.22 2.28
C CYS A 58 -12.07 -6.55 2.40
N TYR A 59 -12.82 -6.57 1.29
CA TYR A 59 -14.23 -6.96 1.27
C TYR A 59 -14.45 -8.32 1.93
N HIS A 60 -13.60 -9.30 1.62
CA HIS A 60 -13.79 -10.67 2.10
C HIS A 60 -13.37 -10.87 3.56
N LEU A 61 -12.59 -9.96 4.15
CA LEU A 61 -11.99 -10.16 5.47
C LEU A 61 -12.99 -9.97 6.61
N ASP A 62 -13.10 -10.98 7.48
CA ASP A 62 -14.11 -11.07 8.55
C ASP A 62 -14.14 -9.85 9.48
N TYR A 63 -12.98 -9.26 9.76
CA TYR A 63 -12.81 -8.15 10.70
C TYR A 63 -13.06 -6.76 10.07
N PHE A 64 -13.23 -6.66 8.75
CA PHE A 64 -13.65 -5.41 8.10
C PHE A 64 -15.16 -5.23 8.23
N THR A 65 -15.59 -4.26 9.04
CA THR A 65 -17.01 -3.96 9.28
C THR A 65 -17.67 -3.24 8.09
N ASN A 66 -16.93 -2.35 7.43
CA ASN A 66 -17.38 -1.67 6.21
C ASN A 66 -16.91 -2.42 4.98
N LYS A 67 -17.85 -3.04 4.25
CA LYS A 67 -17.56 -3.90 3.11
C LYS A 67 -17.52 -3.10 1.80
N PHE A 68 -16.33 -2.99 1.22
CA PHE A 68 -16.12 -2.47 -0.13
C PHE A 68 -14.97 -3.22 -0.80
N HIS A 69 -15.09 -3.46 -2.11
CA HIS A 69 -14.03 -4.12 -2.87
C HIS A 69 -12.82 -3.22 -3.01
N PHE A 70 -11.69 -3.69 -2.48
CA PHE A 70 -10.39 -3.06 -2.61
C PHE A 70 -9.28 -4.11 -2.54
N ALA A 71 -9.01 -4.76 -3.66
CA ALA A 71 -7.95 -5.76 -3.86
C ALA A 71 -6.51 -5.20 -3.83
N GLY A 72 -6.29 -4.10 -3.12
CA GLY A 72 -5.01 -3.42 -2.92
C GLY A 72 -4.56 -3.37 -1.46
N HIS A 73 -5.21 -4.16 -0.58
CA HIS A 73 -4.91 -4.23 0.85
C HIS A 73 -3.74 -5.18 1.11
N TYR A 74 -2.93 -4.88 2.13
CA TYR A 74 -1.79 -5.71 2.51
C TYR A 74 -1.80 -5.97 4.01
N ALA A 75 -1.47 -7.19 4.39
CA ALA A 75 -1.27 -7.63 5.77
C ALA A 75 -0.09 -8.61 5.84
N ALA A 76 0.33 -8.98 7.05
CA ALA A 76 1.29 -10.05 7.27
C ALA A 76 0.60 -11.24 7.95
N MET A 77 0.62 -12.41 7.33
CA MET A 77 0.20 -13.66 7.98
C MET A 77 1.32 -14.18 8.87
N TYR A 78 0.98 -14.58 10.09
CA TYR A 78 1.95 -15.12 11.06
C TYR A 78 1.58 -16.50 11.60
N GLY A 79 0.38 -17.00 11.30
CA GLY A 79 -0.06 -18.32 11.75
C GLY A 79 -1.37 -18.76 11.10
N TYR A 80 -1.74 -20.01 11.30
CA TYR A 80 -3.07 -20.54 10.98
C TYR A 80 -3.41 -21.72 11.89
N ASP A 81 -4.69 -22.07 11.95
CA ASP A 81 -5.20 -23.32 12.51
C ASP A 81 -6.13 -24.02 11.51
N GLU A 82 -6.90 -25.01 11.96
CA GLU A 82 -7.83 -25.78 11.12
C GLU A 82 -8.91 -24.93 10.43
N ASN A 83 -9.22 -23.74 10.98
CA ASN A 83 -10.35 -22.92 10.58
C ASN A 83 -9.96 -21.50 10.15
N ASN A 84 -8.86 -20.95 10.68
CA ASN A 84 -8.51 -19.54 10.56
C ASN A 84 -7.07 -19.30 10.16
N VAL A 85 -6.84 -18.17 9.50
CA VAL A 85 -5.52 -17.53 9.44
C VAL A 85 -5.41 -16.42 10.47
N TYR A 86 -4.20 -16.20 10.95
CA TYR A 86 -3.85 -15.13 11.88
C TYR A 86 -2.99 -14.08 11.17
N LEU A 87 -3.45 -12.83 11.21
CA LEU A 87 -2.89 -11.72 10.46
C LEU A 87 -2.50 -10.56 11.39
N ALA A 88 -1.38 -9.93 11.09
CA ALA A 88 -1.02 -8.61 11.56
C ALA A 88 -1.44 -7.58 10.50
N ASP A 89 -2.38 -6.73 10.88
CA ASP A 89 -2.95 -5.63 10.08
C ASP A 89 -2.74 -4.30 10.83
N THR A 90 -3.21 -3.20 10.26
CA THR A 90 -3.18 -1.88 10.87
C THR A 90 -3.92 -1.84 12.20
N ILE A 91 -3.49 -0.96 13.12
CA ILE A 91 -4.17 -0.75 14.41
C ILE A 91 -5.65 -0.38 14.22
N GLN A 92 -5.97 0.38 13.17
CA GLN A 92 -7.34 0.73 12.81
C GLN A 92 -8.24 -0.51 12.60
N GLN A 93 -7.66 -1.62 12.14
CA GLN A 93 -8.38 -2.89 11.93
C GLN A 93 -8.28 -3.84 13.13
N GLY A 94 -7.56 -3.48 14.19
CA GLY A 94 -7.38 -4.29 15.40
C GLY A 94 -5.96 -4.79 15.64
N GLY A 95 -5.01 -4.54 14.73
CA GLY A 95 -3.61 -4.96 14.90
C GLY A 95 -3.41 -6.45 14.69
N LEU A 96 -3.77 -7.29 15.66
CA LEU A 96 -3.76 -8.75 15.52
C LEU A 96 -5.19 -9.25 15.32
N VAL A 97 -5.44 -9.83 14.15
CA VAL A 97 -6.78 -10.19 13.70
C VAL A 97 -6.77 -11.60 13.09
N LYS A 98 -7.96 -12.15 12.87
CA LYS A 98 -8.13 -13.44 12.22
C LYS A 98 -9.19 -13.36 11.12
N ALA A 99 -9.02 -14.20 10.11
CA ALA A 99 -10.00 -14.42 9.06
C ALA A 99 -10.19 -15.92 8.85
N SER A 100 -11.40 -16.35 8.45
CA SER A 100 -11.62 -17.76 8.13
C SER A 100 -10.78 -18.17 6.91
N LEU A 101 -10.33 -19.43 6.84
CA LEU A 101 -9.57 -19.94 5.69
C LEU A 101 -10.30 -19.71 4.37
N LYS A 102 -11.63 -19.87 4.36
CA LYS A 102 -12.49 -19.61 3.20
C LYS A 102 -12.42 -18.14 2.76
N ASN A 103 -12.63 -17.20 3.68
CA ASN A 103 -12.59 -15.77 3.37
C ASN A 103 -11.20 -15.30 2.98
N PHE A 104 -10.17 -15.89 3.58
CA PHE A 104 -8.78 -15.65 3.20
C PHE A 104 -8.49 -16.08 1.76
N GLU A 105 -8.98 -17.24 1.34
CA GLU A 105 -8.85 -17.70 -0.05
C GLU A 105 -9.56 -16.75 -1.02
N LEU A 106 -10.80 -16.34 -0.71
CA LEU A 106 -11.56 -15.36 -1.51
C LEU A 106 -10.83 -14.02 -1.61
N ALA A 107 -10.36 -13.49 -0.48
CA ALA A 107 -9.63 -12.23 -0.41
C ALA A 107 -8.37 -12.22 -1.30
N ARG A 108 -7.64 -13.33 -1.34
CA ARG A 108 -6.41 -13.46 -2.15
C ARG A 108 -6.68 -13.68 -3.63
N ASN A 109 -7.80 -14.32 -3.96
CA ASN A 109 -8.13 -14.70 -5.33
C ASN A 109 -9.02 -13.68 -6.06
N GLU A 110 -9.42 -12.60 -5.40
CA GLU A 110 -10.24 -11.54 -6.01
C GLU A 110 -9.64 -10.99 -7.31
N LYS A 111 -10.51 -10.53 -8.20
CA LYS A 111 -10.16 -9.98 -9.51
C LYS A 111 -10.54 -8.51 -9.62
N GLY A 112 -9.94 -7.85 -10.60
CA GLY A 112 -10.25 -6.46 -10.92
C GLY A 112 -9.12 -5.50 -10.59
N PRO A 113 -9.41 -4.19 -10.52
CA PRO A 113 -8.40 -3.16 -10.31
C PRO A 113 -7.57 -3.42 -9.06
N MET A 114 -6.26 -3.21 -9.15
CA MET A 114 -5.28 -3.41 -8.08
C MET A 114 -5.06 -4.85 -7.61
N SER A 115 -5.88 -5.82 -7.99
CA SER A 115 -5.69 -7.24 -7.62
C SER A 115 -4.37 -7.83 -8.16
N SER A 116 -3.91 -8.90 -7.53
CA SER A 116 -2.80 -9.75 -8.01
C SER A 116 -3.23 -11.21 -8.00
N LYS A 117 -2.46 -12.11 -8.64
CA LYS A 117 -2.79 -13.54 -8.66
C LYS A 117 -2.33 -14.20 -7.35
N ASN A 118 -3.14 -14.06 -6.29
CA ASN A 118 -2.87 -14.60 -4.95
C ASN A 118 -1.47 -14.26 -4.41
N LEU A 119 -1.01 -13.02 -4.65
CA LEU A 119 0.35 -12.58 -4.33
C LEU A 119 0.69 -12.83 -2.86
N SER A 120 1.85 -13.45 -2.66
CA SER A 120 2.50 -13.63 -1.35
C SER A 120 3.98 -13.32 -1.49
N TYR A 121 4.59 -12.81 -0.42
CA TYR A 121 6.02 -12.55 -0.41
C TYR A 121 6.63 -12.75 0.98
N THR A 122 7.90 -13.11 0.98
CA THR A 122 8.76 -13.07 2.18
C THR A 122 9.91 -12.11 1.96
N ILE A 123 10.35 -11.47 3.03
CA ILE A 123 11.52 -10.60 3.06
C ILE A 123 12.55 -11.26 3.95
N LYS A 124 13.76 -11.43 3.44
CA LYS A 124 14.89 -11.97 4.20
C LYS A 124 16.01 -10.95 4.26
N ALA A 125 16.68 -10.86 5.41
CA ALA A 125 17.93 -10.13 5.51
C ALA A 125 18.93 -10.69 4.49
N SER A 126 19.81 -9.83 4.00
CA SER A 126 20.97 -10.27 3.23
C SER A 126 22.25 -9.87 3.94
N ASN A 127 23.35 -10.51 3.58
CA ASN A 127 24.68 -10.18 4.12
C ASN A 127 25.28 -8.94 3.44
N LYS A 128 24.56 -8.28 2.52
CA LYS A 128 25.04 -7.08 1.83
C LYS A 128 24.76 -5.85 2.66
N LYS A 129 25.82 -5.12 3.02
CA LYS A 129 25.71 -3.81 3.67
C LYS A 129 25.07 -2.80 2.73
N TYR A 130 24.36 -1.82 3.28
CA TYR A 130 23.86 -0.64 2.57
C TYR A 130 24.32 0.62 3.31
N ASP A 131 24.46 1.72 2.57
CA ASP A 131 24.74 3.04 3.16
C ASP A 131 23.42 3.81 3.29
N LEU A 132 22.89 3.85 4.51
CA LEU A 132 21.60 4.49 4.77
C LEU A 132 21.51 5.92 4.24
N LYS A 133 22.58 6.72 4.35
CA LYS A 133 22.55 8.12 3.88
C LYS A 133 22.41 8.17 2.36
N LYS A 134 23.20 7.36 1.66
CA LYS A 134 23.13 7.24 0.20
C LYS A 134 21.75 6.75 -0.27
N GLU A 135 21.19 5.75 0.40
CA GLU A 135 19.89 5.19 0.06
C GLU A 135 18.75 6.18 0.29
N ILE A 136 18.80 6.97 1.37
CA ILE A 136 17.87 8.08 1.60
C ILE A 136 17.92 9.11 0.46
N MET A 137 19.12 9.57 0.09
CA MET A 137 19.28 10.53 -1.01
C MET A 137 18.74 9.98 -2.33
N GLN A 138 19.02 8.71 -2.61
CA GLN A 138 18.52 8.07 -3.82
C GLN A 138 17.00 7.91 -3.81
N ALA A 139 16.39 7.56 -2.67
CA ALA A 139 14.94 7.43 -2.53
C ALA A 139 14.23 8.77 -2.75
N ILE A 140 14.74 9.86 -2.16
CA ILE A 140 14.24 11.23 -2.36
C ILE A 140 14.36 11.63 -3.84
N GLY A 141 15.54 11.43 -4.43
CA GLY A 141 15.79 11.75 -5.84
C GLY A 141 14.87 10.97 -6.79
N ASN A 142 14.69 9.67 -6.55
CA ASN A 142 13.77 8.83 -7.31
C ASN A 142 12.32 9.31 -7.20
N ASN A 143 11.88 9.69 -5.99
CA ASN A 143 10.53 10.19 -5.76
C ASN A 143 10.30 11.52 -6.49
N ALA A 144 11.25 12.47 -6.39
CA ALA A 144 11.21 13.74 -7.12
C ALA A 144 11.19 13.52 -8.64
N ASN A 145 12.07 12.65 -9.16
CA ASN A 145 12.12 12.34 -10.58
C ASN A 145 10.82 11.72 -11.11
N ASN A 146 10.24 10.77 -10.37
CA ASN A 146 8.94 10.17 -10.72
C ASN A 146 7.78 11.17 -10.64
N TYR A 147 7.84 12.10 -9.68
CA TYR A 147 6.84 13.16 -9.56
C TYR A 147 6.89 14.12 -10.75
N LEU A 148 8.09 14.55 -11.14
CA LEU A 148 8.32 15.51 -12.23
C LEU A 148 8.21 14.91 -13.63
N ASN A 149 8.32 13.59 -13.78
CA ASN A 149 8.25 12.90 -15.07
C ASN A 149 7.10 11.88 -15.16
N PRO A 150 5.84 12.31 -15.01
CA PRO A 150 4.70 11.40 -15.08
C PRO A 150 4.50 10.88 -16.52
N PRO A 151 4.47 9.55 -16.73
CA PRO A 151 4.34 8.94 -18.05
C PRO A 151 2.92 9.05 -18.62
N ILE A 152 1.93 9.35 -17.78
CA ILE A 152 0.51 9.48 -18.14
C ILE A 152 -0.12 10.67 -17.43
N GLN A 153 -1.30 11.09 -17.86
CA GLN A 153 -1.99 12.28 -17.33
C GLN A 153 -2.61 12.08 -15.92
N ASN A 154 -2.75 10.84 -15.45
CA ASN A 154 -3.47 10.53 -14.21
C ASN A 154 -2.53 10.29 -13.01
N ILE A 155 -1.28 10.75 -13.07
CA ILE A 155 -0.28 10.51 -12.00
C ILE A 155 0.57 11.76 -11.74
N SER A 156 1.09 11.87 -10.52
CA SER A 156 1.93 12.97 -10.05
C SER A 156 1.28 14.35 -10.27
N TYR A 157 2.05 15.40 -10.57
CA TYR A 157 1.50 16.76 -10.76
C TYR A 157 0.45 16.82 -11.90
N LYS A 158 0.61 16.03 -12.97
CA LYS A 158 -0.41 15.93 -14.04
C LYS A 158 -1.72 15.35 -13.52
N GLY A 159 -1.62 14.34 -12.65
CA GLY A 159 -2.78 13.74 -11.97
C GLY A 159 -3.52 14.76 -11.11
N ILE A 160 -2.80 15.57 -10.33
CA ILE A 160 -3.38 16.65 -9.52
C ILE A 160 -4.11 17.66 -10.41
N LEU A 161 -3.47 18.11 -11.49
CA LEU A 161 -4.06 19.02 -12.47
C LEU A 161 -5.29 18.42 -13.16
N LYS A 162 -5.29 17.11 -13.45
CA LYS A 162 -6.44 16.44 -14.03
C LYS A 162 -7.59 16.36 -13.02
N THR A 163 -7.29 15.99 -11.77
CA THR A 163 -8.28 15.92 -10.68
C THR A 163 -8.97 17.27 -10.49
N SER A 164 -8.24 18.39 -10.49
CA SER A 164 -8.84 19.72 -10.33
C SER A 164 -9.85 20.09 -11.44
N LYS A 165 -9.67 19.55 -12.65
CA LYS A 165 -10.59 19.74 -13.77
C LYS A 165 -11.77 18.76 -13.72
N GLU A 166 -11.51 17.51 -13.41
CA GLU A 166 -12.52 16.44 -13.44
C GLU A 166 -13.47 16.48 -12.23
N ILE A 167 -13.02 16.95 -11.06
CA ILE A 167 -13.86 17.04 -9.86
C ILE A 167 -15.06 17.98 -10.08
N ILE A 168 -14.87 19.08 -10.80
CA ILE A 168 -15.93 20.04 -11.14
C ILE A 168 -17.00 19.38 -12.03
N LYS A 169 -16.58 18.54 -12.98
CA LYS A 169 -17.49 17.81 -13.88
C LYS A 169 -18.22 16.69 -13.16
N TRP A 170 -17.51 15.95 -12.31
CA TRP A 170 -18.09 14.86 -11.53
C TRP A 170 -19.21 15.36 -10.61
N PHE A 171 -19.00 16.49 -9.93
CA PHE A 171 -20.01 17.10 -9.06
C PHE A 171 -21.32 17.40 -9.79
N LYS A 172 -21.27 17.74 -11.08
CA LYS A 172 -22.45 18.02 -11.92
C LYS A 172 -23.18 16.79 -12.44
N ARG A 173 -22.51 15.62 -12.51
CA ARG A 173 -23.06 14.40 -13.13
C ARG A 173 -23.37 13.29 -12.12
N SER A 174 -22.90 13.39 -10.88
CA SER A 174 -23.18 12.39 -9.86
C SER A 174 -24.67 12.32 -9.58
N LYS A 175 -25.20 11.10 -9.48
CA LYS A 175 -26.60 10.85 -9.10
C LYS A 175 -26.83 11.01 -7.59
N ASP A 176 -25.77 10.97 -6.79
CA ASP A 176 -25.77 11.06 -5.33
C ASP A 176 -24.48 11.75 -4.87
N VAL A 177 -24.42 13.06 -5.12
CA VAL A 177 -23.21 13.87 -4.91
C VAL A 177 -22.78 13.90 -3.44
N GLU A 178 -23.75 13.85 -2.52
CA GLU A 178 -23.49 13.88 -1.09
C GLU A 178 -22.78 12.61 -0.64
N ARG A 179 -23.30 11.44 -0.99
CA ARG A 179 -22.67 10.16 -0.68
C ARG A 179 -21.30 10.05 -1.32
N ASP A 180 -21.19 10.38 -2.61
CA ASP A 180 -19.97 10.27 -3.39
C ASP A 180 -18.85 11.17 -2.84
N PHE A 181 -19.19 12.41 -2.46
CA PHE A 181 -18.27 13.34 -1.83
C PHE A 181 -17.82 12.86 -0.45
N LYS A 182 -18.77 12.49 0.42
CA LYS A 182 -18.46 11.96 1.76
C LYS A 182 -17.58 10.71 1.69
N THR A 183 -17.86 9.80 0.74
CA THR A 183 -17.07 8.58 0.55
C THR A 183 -15.66 8.89 0.07
N THR A 184 -15.51 9.77 -0.93
CA THR A 184 -14.20 10.18 -1.45
C THR A 184 -13.36 10.85 -0.36
N ALA A 185 -13.94 11.79 0.40
CA ALA A 185 -13.26 12.46 1.51
C ALA A 185 -12.87 11.46 2.61
N MET A 186 -13.77 10.55 2.99
CA MET A 186 -13.47 9.50 3.97
C MET A 186 -12.30 8.62 3.52
N LEU A 187 -12.25 8.22 2.24
CA LEU A 187 -11.13 7.44 1.71
C LEU A 187 -9.81 8.23 1.75
N MET A 188 -9.83 9.52 1.40
CA MET A 188 -8.65 10.38 1.45
C MET A 188 -8.12 10.59 2.87
N GLU A 189 -8.99 10.62 3.88
CA GLU A 189 -8.65 10.88 5.27
C GLU A 189 -8.32 9.60 6.06
N LYS A 190 -9.12 8.54 5.88
CA LYS A 190 -9.21 7.39 6.80
C LYS A 190 -8.91 6.02 6.18
N ALA A 191 -8.67 5.92 4.87
CA ALA A 191 -8.33 4.63 4.23
C ALA A 191 -6.82 4.32 4.28
N GLY A 192 -6.18 4.50 5.43
CA GLY A 192 -4.76 4.22 5.61
C GLY A 192 -3.81 5.21 4.93
N THR A 193 -4.30 6.42 4.63
CA THR A 193 -3.57 7.50 3.92
C THR A 193 -2.83 8.45 4.86
N GLY A 194 -3.01 8.33 6.18
CA GLY A 194 -2.45 9.25 7.18
C GLY A 194 -3.06 10.65 7.16
N GLY A 195 -4.32 10.80 6.72
CA GLY A 195 -5.05 12.08 6.74
C GLY A 195 -4.62 13.09 5.67
N ALA A 196 -3.73 12.73 4.75
CA ALA A 196 -3.21 13.66 3.75
C ALA A 196 -2.68 12.96 2.50
N LEU A 197 -3.27 11.82 2.11
CA LEU A 197 -2.82 11.05 0.94
C LEU A 197 -1.30 10.78 0.98
N PHE A 198 -0.79 10.33 2.13
CA PHE A 198 0.62 10.04 2.42
C PHE A 198 1.57 11.26 2.42
N ARG A 199 1.07 12.49 2.25
CA ARG A 199 1.91 13.70 2.31
C ARG A 199 2.53 13.91 3.69
N ASN A 200 1.77 13.69 4.76
CA ASN A 200 2.28 13.77 6.13
C ASN A 200 3.38 12.73 6.38
N LEU A 201 3.19 11.50 5.88
CA LEU A 201 4.21 10.46 5.96
C LEU A 201 5.50 10.86 5.23
N TYR A 202 5.38 11.46 4.04
CA TYR A 202 6.55 11.93 3.30
C TYR A 202 7.24 13.13 3.96
N ARG A 203 6.46 14.07 4.53
CA ARG A 203 6.99 15.17 5.35
C ARG A 203 7.83 14.63 6.52
N ASP A 204 7.27 13.69 7.28
CA ASP A 204 7.95 13.13 8.46
C ASP A 204 9.19 12.33 8.03
N PHE A 205 9.12 11.62 6.90
CA PHE A 205 10.29 11.01 6.27
C PHE A 205 11.38 12.03 5.91
N LEU A 206 11.06 13.21 5.38
CA LEU A 206 12.06 14.25 5.09
C LEU A 206 12.70 14.78 6.39
N LYS A 207 11.91 14.99 7.45
CA LYS A 207 12.42 15.39 8.76
C LYS A 207 13.43 14.38 9.31
N GLU A 208 13.07 13.09 9.31
CA GLU A 208 13.96 12.02 9.75
C GLU A 208 15.18 11.88 8.83
N SER A 209 14.99 12.06 7.52
CA SER A 209 16.07 12.04 6.53
C SER A 209 17.10 13.12 6.85
N TYR A 210 16.69 14.35 7.11
CA TYR A 210 17.59 15.43 7.54
C TYR A 210 18.34 15.06 8.82
N GLN A 211 17.68 14.49 9.82
CA GLN A 211 18.33 14.07 11.06
C GLN A 211 19.46 13.06 10.81
N LYS A 212 19.31 12.18 9.80
CA LYS A 212 20.30 11.18 9.42
C LYS A 212 21.38 11.71 8.48
N THR A 213 21.03 12.54 7.50
CA THR A 213 21.95 12.98 6.44
C THR A 213 22.64 14.30 6.73
N LYS A 214 21.97 15.21 7.47
CA LYS A 214 22.39 16.60 7.72
C LYS A 214 22.48 17.47 6.46
N VAL A 215 21.74 17.12 5.41
CA VAL A 215 21.65 17.89 4.15
C VAL A 215 20.58 18.96 4.29
N GLU A 216 20.95 20.24 4.21
CA GLU A 216 20.06 21.35 4.57
C GLU A 216 18.87 21.50 3.61
N GLU A 217 19.05 21.19 2.33
CA GLU A 217 17.98 21.23 1.31
C GLU A 217 16.83 20.26 1.64
N ILE A 218 17.11 19.17 2.37
CA ILE A 218 16.07 18.26 2.87
C ILE A 218 15.27 18.92 4.00
N LYS A 219 15.95 19.66 4.89
CA LYS A 219 15.27 20.42 5.95
C LYS A 219 14.39 21.51 5.36
N GLU A 220 14.92 22.30 4.43
CA GLU A 220 14.15 23.31 3.70
C GLU A 220 12.91 22.68 3.05
N SER A 221 13.09 21.55 2.36
CA SER A 221 11.98 20.81 1.74
C SER A 221 10.93 20.35 2.76
N TYR A 222 11.35 19.92 3.96
CA TYR A 222 10.43 19.57 5.06
C TYR A 222 9.67 20.80 5.57
N GLU A 223 10.35 21.94 5.76
CA GLU A 223 9.76 23.19 6.25
C GLU A 223 8.75 23.80 5.28
N MET A 224 8.85 23.48 3.97
CA MET A 224 7.88 23.88 2.96
C MET A 224 6.52 23.13 3.04
N PHE A 225 6.41 22.06 3.83
CA PHE A 225 5.12 21.39 4.02
C PHE A 225 4.21 22.24 4.91
N VAL A 226 3.15 22.78 4.30
CA VAL A 226 1.99 23.38 4.99
C VAL A 226 1.02 22.30 5.44
#